data_AF-A0A9E5M007-F1
#
_entry.id   AF-A0A9E5M007-F1
#
_cell.length_a   1.000
_cell.length_b   1.000
_cell.length_c   1.000
_cell.angle_alpha   90.00
_cell.angle_beta   90.00
_cell.angle_gamma   90.00
#
_symmetry.space_group_name_H-M   'P 1'
#
loop_
_entity.id
_entity.type
_entity.pdbx_description
1 polymer ?
#
loop_
_entity_poly.entity_id
_entity_poly.type
_entity_poly.pdbx_seq_one_letter_code
_entity_poly.pdbx_strand_id
1 'polypeptide(L)'
;MVEGHGDLRAEHVFTQPFVGAIDCLEFSAALRQLDCADEIGFLALDCERLAGEATARILLQHYQRFMKDYPPPALLHFYQSLRAAVRARLAILRLSEQNHRPSQTWVDRAKGWLQLAVKHASAMRVDQPCISSTMDPPS
;
A
#
# COMPACT_ATOMS: atom_id res chain seq x y z
N MET A 1 -11.42 8.92 -7.96
CA MET A 1 -10.00 8.97 -8.36
C MET A 1 -9.44 10.31 -7.95
N VAL A 2 -8.25 10.31 -7.36
CA VAL A 2 -7.51 11.51 -6.93
C VAL A 2 -6.21 11.63 -7.70
N GLU A 3 -5.61 12.81 -7.69
CA GLU A 3 -4.20 12.99 -8.08
C GLU A 3 -3.33 12.64 -6.87
N GLY A 4 -2.83 11.41 -6.85
CA GLY A 4 -1.98 10.86 -5.79
C GLY A 4 -0.49 10.92 -6.11
N HIS A 5 0.31 10.43 -5.17
CA HIS A 5 1.77 10.29 -5.29
C HIS A 5 2.18 9.22 -6.32
N GLY A 6 1.38 8.16 -6.41
CA GLY A 6 1.61 7.02 -7.31
C GLY A 6 2.68 6.03 -6.83
N ASP A 7 3.46 6.40 -5.81
CA ASP A 7 4.48 5.56 -5.19
C ASP A 7 4.76 5.94 -3.72
N LEU A 8 3.68 6.15 -2.96
CA LEU A 8 3.79 6.61 -1.56
C LEU A 8 4.32 5.49 -0.65
N ARG A 9 5.62 5.54 -0.33
CA ARG A 9 6.31 4.62 0.59
C ARG A 9 6.68 5.33 1.89
N ALA A 10 6.91 4.57 2.95
CA ALA A 10 7.29 5.14 4.23
C ALA A 10 8.63 5.91 4.16
N GLU A 11 9.56 5.45 3.32
CA GLU A 11 10.84 6.15 3.07
C GLU A 11 10.67 7.50 2.35
N HIS A 12 9.50 7.76 1.77
CA HIS A 12 9.15 9.01 1.11
C HIS A 12 8.39 9.97 2.04
N VAL A 13 8.03 9.53 3.25
CA VAL A 13 7.31 10.35 4.21
C VAL A 13 8.29 10.91 5.23
N PHE A 14 8.31 12.23 5.38
CA PHE A 14 9.03 12.90 6.46
C PHE A 14 8.02 13.51 7.43
N THR A 15 8.35 13.52 8.72
CA THR A 15 7.45 13.98 9.80
C THR A 15 7.94 15.25 10.48
N GLN A 16 9.15 15.72 10.14
CA GLN A 16 9.78 16.90 10.71
C GLN A 16 10.51 17.69 9.60
N PRO A 17 10.56 19.03 9.67
CA PRO A 17 9.90 19.90 10.65
C PRO A 17 8.37 20.03 10.45
N PHE A 18 7.86 19.53 9.33
CA PHE A 18 6.44 19.36 9.03
C PHE A 18 6.23 17.97 8.41
N VAL A 19 4.97 17.52 8.35
CA VAL A 19 4.64 16.26 7.67
C VAL A 19 4.54 16.50 6.17
N GLY A 20 5.22 15.69 5.37
CA GLY A 20 5.11 15.74 3.91
C GLY A 20 5.61 14.46 3.24
N ALA A 21 5.42 14.39 1.92
CA ALA A 21 5.88 13.30 1.07
C ALA A 21 6.78 13.83 -0.06
N ILE A 22 7.81 13.06 -0.44
CA ILE A 22 8.77 13.39 -1.51
C ILE A 22 8.85 12.25 -2.54
N ASP A 23 9.47 12.50 -3.71
CA ASP A 23 9.64 11.50 -4.78
C ASP A 23 8.31 11.03 -5.42
N CYS A 24 7.41 12.00 -5.63
CA CYS A 24 6.16 11.81 -6.37
C CYS A 24 6.47 11.40 -7.82
N LEU A 25 5.64 10.54 -8.42
CA LEU A 25 5.74 10.19 -9.83
C LEU A 25 5.28 11.38 -10.71
N GLU A 26 6.12 12.41 -10.78
CA GLU A 26 5.85 13.66 -11.51
C GLU A 26 5.76 13.43 -13.03
N PHE A 27 6.44 12.40 -13.53
CA PHE A 27 6.61 12.15 -14.97
C PHE A 27 5.39 11.53 -15.67
N SER A 28 4.36 11.07 -14.95
CA SER A 28 3.17 10.50 -15.59
C SER A 28 1.88 10.81 -14.81
N ALA A 29 1.08 11.71 -15.36
CA ALA A 29 -0.24 12.04 -14.81
C ALA A 29 -1.18 10.81 -14.76
N ALA A 30 -1.03 9.87 -15.69
CA ALA A 30 -1.80 8.61 -15.68
C ALA A 30 -1.43 7.72 -14.48
N LEU A 31 -0.17 7.75 -14.03
CA LEU A 31 0.27 7.03 -12.83
C LEU A 31 -0.12 7.74 -11.53
N ARG A 32 -0.58 8.98 -11.60
CA ARG A 32 -1.10 9.76 -10.45
C ARG A 32 -2.61 9.69 -10.33
N GLN A 33 -3.34 9.29 -11.37
CA GLN A 33 -4.77 9.02 -11.25
C GLN A 33 -4.99 7.65 -10.64
N LEU A 34 -5.19 7.63 -9.33
CA LEU A 34 -5.39 6.42 -8.56
C LEU A 34 -6.58 6.54 -7.60
N ASP A 35 -6.99 5.39 -7.11
CA ASP A 35 -7.91 5.26 -5.99
C ASP A 35 -7.17 5.65 -4.70
N CYS A 36 -7.80 6.48 -3.84
CA CYS A 36 -7.24 6.81 -2.53
C CYS A 36 -6.95 5.55 -1.71
N ALA A 37 -7.81 4.53 -1.83
CA ALA A 37 -7.66 3.26 -1.14
C ALA A 37 -6.40 2.48 -1.60
N ASP A 38 -5.99 2.63 -2.86
CA ASP A 38 -4.76 2.05 -3.39
C ASP A 38 -3.54 2.76 -2.81
N GLU A 39 -3.54 4.11 -2.78
CA GLU A 39 -2.45 4.89 -2.20
C GLU A 39 -2.21 4.60 -0.73
N ILE A 40 -3.27 4.71 0.09
CA ILE A 40 -3.15 4.47 1.52
C ILE A 40 -2.89 3.00 1.82
N GLY A 41 -3.48 2.09 1.03
CA GLY A 41 -3.23 0.65 1.12
C GLY A 41 -1.76 0.33 0.88
N PHE A 42 -1.13 0.99 -0.08
CA PHE A 42 0.29 0.83 -0.37
C PHE A 42 1.19 1.38 0.73
N LEU A 43 0.90 2.58 1.26
CA LEU A 43 1.65 3.12 2.40
C LEU A 43 1.52 2.21 3.62
N ALA A 44 0.31 1.69 3.90
CA ALA A 44 0.07 0.75 4.99
C ALA A 44 0.87 -0.55 4.81
N LEU A 45 0.91 -1.10 3.59
CA LEU A 45 1.71 -2.27 3.25
C LEU A 45 3.20 -2.05 3.50
N ASP A 46 3.72 -0.87 3.13
CA ASP A 46 5.12 -0.56 3.35
C ASP A 46 5.45 -0.37 4.85
N CYS A 47 4.54 0.24 5.61
CA CYS A 47 4.63 0.29 7.07
C CYS A 47 4.58 -1.10 7.70
N GLU A 48 3.74 -2.03 7.19
CA GLU A 48 3.72 -3.42 7.65
C GLU A 48 5.07 -4.09 7.45
N ARG A 49 5.65 -3.93 6.25
CA ARG A 49 6.96 -4.50 5.90
C ARG A 49 8.08 -4.00 6.81
N LEU A 50 8.02 -2.73 7.23
CA LEU A 50 9.09 -2.07 8.00
C LEU A 50 8.90 -2.16 9.53
N ALA A 51 7.65 -2.13 10.00
CA ALA A 51 7.30 -1.95 11.41
C ALA A 51 6.17 -2.87 11.89
N GLY A 52 5.73 -3.84 11.07
CA GLY A 52 4.74 -4.84 11.41
C GLY A 52 3.27 -4.41 11.22
N GLU A 53 2.39 -5.41 11.26
CA GLU A 53 0.94 -5.28 10.94
C GLU A 53 0.21 -4.28 11.85
N ALA A 54 0.63 -4.17 13.10
CA ALA A 54 0.03 -3.24 14.05
C ALA A 54 0.14 -1.78 13.57
N THR A 55 1.30 -1.42 12.99
CA THR A 55 1.56 -0.07 12.48
C THR A 55 0.68 0.23 11.26
N ALA A 56 0.58 -0.71 10.33
CA ALA A 56 -0.30 -0.61 9.16
C ALA A 56 -1.77 -0.44 9.55
N ARG A 57 -2.23 -1.22 10.55
CA ARG A 57 -3.59 -1.13 11.07
C ARG A 57 -3.88 0.23 11.72
N ILE A 58 -2.95 0.77 12.50
CA ILE A 58 -3.08 2.10 13.11
C ILE A 58 -3.21 3.17 12.02
N LEU A 59 -2.34 3.14 10.99
CA LEU A 59 -2.39 4.07 9.87
C LEU A 59 -3.77 4.04 9.17
N LEU A 60 -4.25 2.86 8.80
CA LEU A 60 -5.55 2.70 8.13
C LEU A 60 -6.72 3.18 8.99
N GLN A 61 -6.69 2.90 10.31
CA GLN A 61 -7.72 3.38 11.24
C GLN A 61 -7.73 4.91 11.33
N HIS A 62 -6.57 5.55 11.35
CA HIS A 62 -6.48 7.01 11.34
C HIS A 62 -6.97 7.62 10.02
N TYR A 63 -6.58 7.04 8.89
CA TYR A 63 -7.08 7.43 7.57
C TYR A 63 -8.60 7.38 7.50
N GLN A 64 -9.20 6.24 7.87
CA GLN A 64 -10.64 6.02 7.80
C GLN A 64 -11.42 7.04 8.65
N ARG A 65 -10.93 7.33 9.87
CA ARG A 65 -11.56 8.31 10.77
C ARG A 65 -11.46 9.73 10.24
N PHE A 66 -10.31 10.11 9.69
CA PHE A 66 -10.07 11.48 9.24
C PHE A 66 -10.78 11.77 7.91
N MET A 67 -10.66 10.84 6.95
CA MET A 67 -11.23 10.99 5.61
C MET A 67 -12.72 10.64 5.55
N LYS A 68 -13.25 9.97 6.59
CA LYS A 68 -14.61 9.38 6.59
C LYS A 68 -14.85 8.45 5.40
N ASP A 69 -13.78 7.79 4.95
CA ASP A 69 -13.77 6.86 3.84
C ASP A 69 -13.40 5.47 4.36
N TYR A 70 -14.23 4.48 4.07
CA TYR A 70 -14.17 3.14 4.67
C TYR A 70 -14.10 2.06 3.58
N PRO A 71 -12.97 1.96 2.85
CA PRO A 71 -12.83 0.96 1.81
C PRO A 71 -13.00 -0.45 2.39
N PRO A 72 -13.71 -1.36 1.69
CA PRO A 72 -13.88 -2.74 2.15
C PRO A 72 -12.52 -3.42 2.42
N PRO A 73 -12.38 -4.23 3.48
CA PRO A 73 -11.12 -4.91 3.77
C PRO A 73 -10.59 -5.76 2.60
N ALA A 74 -11.50 -6.40 1.85
CA ALA A 74 -11.13 -7.18 0.67
C ALA A 74 -10.51 -6.30 -0.45
N LEU A 75 -10.97 -5.06 -0.61
CA LEU A 75 -10.43 -4.11 -1.58
C LEU A 75 -9.04 -3.63 -1.16
N LEU A 76 -8.84 -3.33 0.12
CA LEU A 76 -7.51 -2.99 0.65
C LEU A 76 -6.52 -4.14 0.43
N HIS A 77 -6.90 -5.38 0.76
CA HIS A 77 -6.07 -6.55 0.53
C HIS A 77 -5.78 -6.81 -0.95
N PHE A 78 -6.73 -6.51 -1.84
CA PHE A 78 -6.51 -6.55 -3.28
C PHE A 78 -5.41 -5.58 -3.72
N TYR A 79 -5.54 -4.28 -3.36
CA TYR A 79 -4.54 -3.28 -3.73
C TYR A 79 -3.16 -3.59 -3.12
N GLN A 80 -3.13 -4.00 -1.85
CA GLN A 80 -1.91 -4.41 -1.16
C GLN A 80 -1.22 -5.58 -1.86
N SER A 81 -1.98 -6.62 -2.23
CA SER A 81 -1.43 -7.77 -2.96
C SER A 81 -0.88 -7.36 -4.33
N LEU A 82 -1.64 -6.56 -5.08
CA LEU A 82 -1.24 -6.05 -6.40
C LEU A 82 0.06 -5.23 -6.31
N ARG A 83 0.14 -4.29 -5.37
CA ARG A 83 1.33 -3.44 -5.18
C ARG A 83 2.54 -4.24 -4.72
N ALA A 84 2.36 -5.20 -3.82
CA ALA A 84 3.42 -6.12 -3.40
C ALA A 84 3.97 -6.92 -4.60
N ALA A 85 3.10 -7.44 -5.47
CA ALA A 85 3.50 -8.17 -6.66
C ALA A 85 4.28 -7.30 -7.66
N VAL A 86 3.87 -6.04 -7.86
CA VAL A 86 4.60 -5.08 -8.69
C VAL A 86 6.00 -4.81 -8.11
N ARG A 87 6.13 -4.60 -6.79
CA ARG A 87 7.43 -4.39 -6.13
C ARG A 87 8.33 -5.61 -6.22
N ALA A 88 7.78 -6.81 -6.05
CA ALA A 88 8.50 -8.06 -6.25
C ALA A 88 9.05 -8.15 -7.68
N ARG A 89 8.21 -7.87 -8.68
CA ARG A 89 8.62 -7.87 -10.09
C ARG A 89 9.77 -6.89 -10.36
N LEU A 90 9.69 -5.67 -9.83
CA LEU A 90 10.76 -4.66 -10.01
C LEU A 90 12.08 -5.11 -9.36
N ALA A 91 12.02 -5.71 -8.16
CA ALA A 91 13.20 -6.28 -7.51
C ALA A 91 13.82 -7.43 -8.31
N ILE A 92 12.98 -8.30 -8.90
CA ILE A 92 13.44 -9.40 -9.78
C ILE A 92 14.06 -8.86 -11.07
N LEU A 93 13.45 -7.86 -11.69
CA LEU A 93 14.02 -7.22 -12.89
C LEU A 93 15.40 -6.66 -12.59
N ARG A 94 15.58 -6.01 -11.43
CA ARG A 94 16.88 -5.50 -11.00
C ARG A 94 17.94 -6.59 -10.81
N LEU A 95 17.53 -7.80 -10.39
CA LEU A 95 18.42 -8.97 -10.31
C LEU A 95 18.80 -9.52 -11.70
N SER A 96 17.96 -9.32 -12.72
CA SER A 96 18.16 -9.82 -14.08
C SER A 96 19.02 -8.90 -14.98
N GLU A 97 19.28 -7.67 -14.53
CA GLU A 97 20.15 -6.74 -15.25
C GLU A 97 21.60 -7.26 -15.25
N GLN A 98 22.14 -7.55 -16.44
CA GLN A 98 23.36 -8.33 -16.70
C GLN A 98 24.67 -7.75 -16.13
N ASN A 99 24.63 -6.58 -15.50
CA ASN A 99 25.82 -5.84 -15.08
C ASN A 99 26.10 -5.87 -13.57
N HIS A 100 25.32 -6.62 -12.78
CA HIS A 100 25.53 -6.71 -11.33
C HIS A 100 25.61 -8.17 -10.86
N ARG A 101 26.57 -8.48 -9.98
CA ARG A 101 26.48 -9.71 -9.17
C ARG A 101 25.13 -9.69 -8.44
N PRO A 102 24.36 -10.80 -8.45
CA PRO A 102 23.08 -10.85 -7.76
C PRO A 102 23.31 -10.52 -6.28
N SER A 103 22.76 -9.40 -5.84
CA SER A 103 22.85 -9.01 -4.43
C SER A 103 21.87 -9.83 -3.63
N GLN A 104 22.36 -10.50 -2.57
CA GLN A 104 21.49 -11.20 -1.63
C GLN A 104 20.38 -10.28 -1.09
N THR A 105 20.69 -8.98 -0.92
CA THR A 105 19.70 -7.98 -0.48
C THR A 105 18.51 -7.83 -1.43
N TRP A 106 18.74 -7.91 -2.75
CA TRP A 106 17.67 -7.82 -3.74
C TRP A 106 16.85 -9.11 -3.82
N VAL A 107 17.49 -10.26 -3.58
CA VAL A 107 16.80 -11.56 -3.45
C VAL A 107 15.87 -11.54 -2.24
N ASP A 108 16.37 -11.10 -1.08
CA ASP A 108 15.59 -11.04 0.15
C ASP A 108 14.43 -10.03 0.03
N ARG A 109 14.68 -8.88 -0.62
CA ARG A 109 13.62 -7.91 -0.96
C ARG A 109 12.54 -8.52 -1.85
N ALA A 110 12.92 -9.20 -2.94
CA ALA A 110 11.96 -9.84 -3.84
C ALA A 110 11.11 -10.88 -3.10
N LYS A 111 11.74 -11.72 -2.28
CA LYS A 111 11.05 -12.72 -1.44
C LYS A 111 10.10 -12.08 -0.44
N GLY A 112 10.51 -11.03 0.26
CA GLY A 112 9.66 -10.33 1.23
C GLY A 112 8.42 -9.74 0.58
N TRP A 113 8.56 -9.12 -0.60
CA TRP A 113 7.41 -8.62 -1.35
C TRP A 113 6.48 -9.73 -1.84
N LEU A 114 7.02 -10.87 -2.32
CA LEU A 114 6.20 -12.01 -2.72
C LEU A 114 5.41 -12.60 -1.54
N GLN A 115 6.02 -12.69 -0.36
CA GLN A 115 5.35 -13.17 0.86
C GLN A 115 4.16 -12.27 1.22
N LEU A 116 4.35 -10.95 1.20
CA LEU A 116 3.27 -9.99 1.41
C LEU A 116 2.18 -10.10 0.34
N ALA A 117 2.56 -10.28 -0.93
CA ALA A 117 1.60 -10.44 -2.02
C ALA A 117 0.67 -11.65 -1.80
N VAL A 118 1.26 -12.80 -1.45
CA VAL A 118 0.52 -14.04 -1.15
C VAL A 118 -0.33 -13.89 0.10
N LYS A 119 0.22 -13.29 1.16
CA LYS A 119 -0.50 -13.04 2.42
C LYS A 119 -1.78 -12.25 2.17
N HIS A 120 -1.68 -11.11 1.49
CA HIS A 120 -2.84 -10.26 1.24
C HIS A 120 -3.80 -10.87 0.21
N ALA A 121 -3.31 -11.57 -0.82
CA ALA A 121 -4.17 -12.32 -1.74
C ALA A 121 -5.03 -13.35 -1.00
N SER A 122 -4.44 -14.06 -0.03
CA SER A 122 -5.13 -15.08 0.77
C SER A 122 -6.17 -14.48 1.74
N ALA A 123 -5.99 -13.21 2.10
CA ALA A 123 -6.88 -12.46 2.96
C ALA A 123 -8.03 -11.76 2.20
N MET A 124 -8.03 -11.80 0.87
CA MET A 124 -9.13 -11.35 0.03
C MET A 124 -10.33 -12.32 0.13
N ARG A 125 -11.01 -12.33 1.27
CA ARG A 125 -12.29 -13.04 1.41
C ARG A 125 -13.43 -12.08 1.16
N VAL A 126 -14.25 -12.41 0.18
CA VAL A 126 -15.51 -11.72 -0.11
C VAL A 126 -16.64 -12.39 0.68
N ASP A 127 -16.41 -12.61 1.97
CA ASP A 127 -17.41 -13.20 2.87
C ASP A 127 -17.82 -12.16 3.92
N GLN A 128 -18.45 -11.06 3.48
CA GLN A 128 -19.38 -10.34 4.34
C GLN A 128 -20.60 -9.89 3.54
N PRO A 129 -21.82 -10.33 3.91
CA PRO A 129 -23.04 -9.72 3.42
C PRO A 129 -23.06 -8.25 3.87
N CYS A 130 -23.33 -7.35 2.93
CA CYS A 130 -23.57 -5.94 3.21
C CYS A 130 -24.77 -5.82 4.16
N ILE A 131 -24.54 -5.67 5.47
CA ILE A 131 -25.59 -5.27 6.39
C ILE A 131 -25.66 -3.74 6.31
N SER A 132 -26.65 -3.25 5.56
CA SER A 132 -27.09 -1.88 5.63
C SER A 132 -27.67 -1.64 7.03
N SER A 133 -26.94 -0.93 7.89
CA SER A 133 -27.53 -0.26 9.04
C SER A 133 -27.38 1.24 8.86
N THR A 134 -28.49 1.85 8.44
CA THR A 134 -28.86 3.25 8.71
C THR A 134 -28.48 3.58 10.16
N MET A 135 -27.44 4.39 10.34
CA MET A 135 -27.25 5.16 11.58
C MET A 135 -27.89 6.52 11.34
N ASP A 136 -29.06 6.73 11.92
CA ASP A 136 -29.57 8.07 12.17
C ASP A 136 -28.63 8.80 13.15
N PRO A 137 -28.40 10.11 12.99
CA PRO A 137 -27.59 10.89 13.92
C PRO A 137 -28.35 11.13 15.25
N PRO A 138 -27.65 11.17 16.40
CA PRO A 138 -28.29 11.51 17.67
C PRO A 138 -28.67 12.99 17.74
N SER A 139 -29.82 13.25 18.36
CA SER A 139 -30.43 14.55 18.64
C SER A 139 -29.58 15.47 19.51
#